data_AF-A0AAW1X4K1-F1
#
_entry.id   AF-A0AAW1X4K1-F1
#
_cell.length_a   1.000
_cell.length_b   1.000
_cell.length_c   1.000
_cell.angle_alpha   90.00
_cell.angle_beta   90.00
_cell.angle_gamma   90.00
#
_symmetry.space_group_name_H-M   'P 1'
#
loop_
_entity.id
_entity.type
_entity.pdbx_description
1 polymer ?
#
loop_
_entity_poly.entity_id
_entity_poly.type
_entity_poly.pdbx_seq_one_letter_code
_entity_poly.pdbx_strand_id
1 'polypeptide(L)'
;MERPLGIDATTAEEYASQSRVLQEFAAISSIDKAWIKSDTRAGSQAMFTISQSNLVANQSRKFILSSHISKQLATPSTSDGLHFPSR
;
A
#
# COMPACT_ATOMS: atom_id res chain seq x y z
N MET A 1 -32.91 -7.78 -40.04
CA MET A 1 -33.00 -7.35 -38.64
C MET A 1 -32.40 -8.45 -37.78
N GLU A 2 -31.08 -8.40 -37.57
CA GLU A 2 -30.37 -9.36 -36.73
C GLU A 2 -30.56 -8.96 -35.27
N ARG A 3 -31.25 -9.79 -34.48
CA ARG A 3 -31.29 -9.59 -33.02
C ARG A 3 -29.97 -10.13 -32.47
N PRO A 4 -29.23 -9.38 -31.64
CA PRO A 4 -28.05 -9.93 -30.99
C PRO A 4 -28.51 -11.17 -30.22
N LEU A 5 -27.85 -12.31 -30.44
CA LEU A 5 -28.12 -13.52 -29.65
C LEU A 5 -28.02 -13.12 -28.18
N GLY A 6 -29.15 -13.21 -27.48
CA GLY A 6 -29.24 -12.91 -26.07
C GLY A 6 -28.22 -13.76 -25.33
N ILE A 7 -27.28 -13.10 -24.67
CA ILE A 7 -26.32 -13.71 -23.76
C ILE A 7 -27.15 -14.56 -22.80
N ASP A 8 -26.88 -15.87 -22.75
CA ASP A 8 -27.62 -16.74 -21.83
C ASP A 8 -27.30 -16.32 -20.38
N ALA A 9 -28.21 -16.56 -19.44
CA ALA A 9 -28.06 -16.08 -18.07
C ALA A 9 -26.75 -16.58 -17.40
N THR A 10 -26.28 -17.76 -17.78
CA THR A 10 -25.04 -18.39 -17.34
C THR A 10 -23.81 -17.64 -17.88
N THR A 11 -23.82 -17.28 -19.17
CA THR A 11 -22.71 -16.50 -19.77
C THR A 11 -22.65 -15.07 -19.20
N ALA A 12 -23.79 -14.48 -18.84
CA ALA A 12 -23.83 -13.16 -18.21
C ALA A 12 -23.24 -13.17 -16.78
N GLU A 13 -23.52 -14.22 -15.99
CA GLU A 13 -22.95 -14.39 -14.65
C GLU A 13 -21.44 -14.66 -14.69
N GLU A 14 -20.96 -15.46 -15.64
CA GLU A 14 -19.52 -15.68 -15.85
C GLU A 14 -18.81 -14.37 -16.22
N TYR A 15 -19.39 -13.56 -17.10
CA TYR A 15 -18.85 -12.25 -17.45
C TYR A 15 -18.83 -11.30 -16.25
N ALA A 16 -19.90 -11.29 -15.44
CA ALA A 16 -19.96 -10.51 -14.21
C ALA A 16 -18.86 -10.93 -13.22
N SER A 17 -18.67 -12.24 -13.03
CA SER A 17 -17.62 -12.81 -12.18
C SER A 17 -16.21 -12.40 -12.63
N GLN A 18 -15.93 -12.49 -13.94
CA GLN A 18 -14.64 -12.08 -14.51
C GLN A 18 -14.42 -10.56 -14.45
N SER A 19 -15.47 -9.76 -14.65
CA SER A 19 -15.40 -8.30 -14.60
C SER A 19 -15.05 -7.77 -13.21
N ARG A 20 -15.44 -8.49 -12.15
CA ARG A 20 -15.11 -8.13 -10.77
C ARG A 20 -13.61 -8.19 -10.52
N VAL A 21 -12.93 -9.24 -10.97
CA VAL A 21 -11.47 -9.36 -10.84
C VAL A 21 -10.79 -8.20 -11.57
N LEU A 22 -11.25 -7.87 -12.78
CA LEU A 22 -10.72 -6.74 -13.53
C LEU A 22 -10.89 -5.41 -12.77
N GLN A 23 -12.04 -5.21 -12.12
CA GLN A 23 -12.28 -4.02 -11.28
C GLN A 23 -11.36 -3.98 -10.06
N GLU A 24 -11.15 -5.11 -9.38
CA GLU A 24 -10.25 -5.21 -8.23
C GLU A 24 -8.82 -4.87 -8.63
N PHE A 25 -8.32 -5.38 -9.76
CA PHE A 25 -7.01 -5.03 -10.30
C PHE A 25 -6.90 -3.58 -10.75
N ALA A 26 -7.95 -3.05 -11.39
CA ALA A 26 -7.99 -1.65 -11.83
C ALA A 26 -7.98 -0.66 -10.64
N ALA A 27 -8.47 -1.08 -9.48
CA ALA A 27 -8.46 -0.26 -8.27
C ALA A 27 -7.11 -0.23 -7.54
N ILE A 28 -6.16 -1.09 -7.92
CA ILE A 28 -4.84 -1.15 -7.29
C ILE A 28 -4.07 0.15 -7.59
N SER A 29 -3.46 0.69 -6.53
CA SER A 29 -2.65 1.90 -6.63
C SER A 29 -1.19 1.57 -6.92
N SER A 30 -0.53 2.38 -7.74
CA SER A 30 0.91 2.29 -8.02
C SER A 30 1.70 3.35 -7.25
N ILE A 31 2.89 3.00 -6.75
CA ILE A 31 3.83 3.96 -6.17
C ILE A 31 4.63 4.58 -7.31
N ASP A 32 4.47 5.89 -7.54
CA ASP A 32 5.18 6.64 -8.58
C ASP A 32 6.61 6.99 -8.12
N LYS A 33 6.72 7.46 -6.88
CA LYS A 33 7.98 7.96 -6.28
C LYS A 33 7.98 7.71 -4.78
N ALA A 34 9.14 7.43 -4.21
CA ALA A 34 9.33 7.31 -2.78
C ALA A 34 10.64 7.97 -2.36
N TRP A 35 10.64 8.70 -1.24
CA TRP A 35 11.84 9.32 -0.69
C TRP A 35 11.73 9.46 0.83
N ILE A 36 12.87 9.60 1.50
CA ILE A 36 12.93 9.88 2.93
C ILE A 36 13.33 11.34 3.11
N LYS A 37 12.52 12.08 3.85
CA LYS A 37 12.83 13.43 4.33
C LYS A 37 13.36 13.31 5.76
N SER A 38 14.66 13.41 5.94
CA SER A 38 15.26 13.46 7.28
C SER A 38 15.28 14.90 7.79
N ASP A 39 14.63 15.14 8.92
CA ASP A 39 14.70 16.42 9.65
C ASP A 39 15.45 16.18 10.96
N THR A 40 16.48 16.98 11.22
CA THR A 40 17.29 16.91 12.44
C THR A 40 16.51 17.26 13.70
N ARG A 41 15.40 18.00 13.59
CA ARG A 41 14.55 18.41 14.71
C ARG A 41 13.27 17.57 14.85
N ALA A 42 12.68 17.15 13.73
CA ALA A 42 11.38 16.47 13.70
C ALA A 42 11.45 14.95 13.44
N GLY A 43 12.64 14.39 13.27
CA GLY A 43 12.84 12.98 12.91
C GLY A 43 12.75 12.73 11.40
N SER A 44 12.89 11.47 10.99
CA SER A 44 12.79 11.10 9.58
C SER A 44 11.34 10.81 9.19
N GLN A 45 10.91 11.34 8.05
CA GLN A 45 9.60 11.13 7.46
C GLN A 45 9.75 10.41 6.11
N ALA A 46 9.04 9.31 5.92
CA ALA A 46 8.89 8.66 4.62
C ALA A 46 7.82 9.39 3.82
N MET A 47 8.08 9.63 2.54
CA MET A 47 7.19 10.28 1.60
C MET A 47 6.98 9.40 0.38
N PHE A 48 5.75 9.32 -0.11
CA PHE A 48 5.39 8.52 -1.28
C PHE A 48 4.42 9.31 -2.17
N THR A 49 4.61 9.25 -3.48
CA THR A 49 3.59 9.64 -4.45
C THR A 49 2.94 8.38 -4.98
N ILE A 50 1.61 8.31 -4.93
CA ILE A 50 0.82 7.16 -5.35
C ILE A 50 -0.14 7.59 -6.45
N SER A 51 -0.23 6.81 -7.52
CA SER A 51 -1.21 6.97 -8.57
C SER A 51 -2.28 5.87 -8.52
N GLN A 52 -3.51 6.24 -8.86
CA GLN A 52 -4.64 5.32 -9.02
C GLN A 52 -5.29 5.60 -10.37
N SER A 53 -5.31 4.59 -11.23
CA SER A 53 -5.91 4.67 -12.55
C SER A 53 -7.37 4.25 -12.48
N ASN A 54 -8.29 5.15 -12.80
CA ASN A 54 -9.69 4.81 -12.99
C ASN A 54 -9.92 4.50 -14.47
N LEU A 55 -9.97 3.21 -14.82
CA LEU A 55 -10.22 2.75 -16.19
C LEU A 55 -11.60 3.15 -16.71
N VAL A 56 -12.62 3.19 -15.84
CA VAL A 56 -14.01 3.51 -16.21
C VAL A 56 -14.16 4.99 -16.59
N ALA A 57 -13.54 5.88 -15.81
CA ALA A 57 -13.58 7.32 -16.07
C ALA A 57 -12.46 7.81 -17.00
N ASN A 58 -11.52 6.93 -17.39
CA ASN A 58 -10.27 7.27 -18.10
C ASN A 58 -9.52 8.44 -17.44
N GLN A 59 -9.35 8.35 -16.12
CA GLN A 59 -8.70 9.38 -15.32
C GLN A 59 -7.69 8.76 -14.37
N SER A 60 -6.57 9.45 -14.12
CA SER A 60 -5.63 9.05 -13.08
C SER A 60 -5.66 10.07 -11.95
N ARG A 61 -5.73 9.58 -10.70
CA ARG A 61 -5.58 10.39 -9.50
C ARG A 61 -4.20 10.19 -8.92
N LYS A 62 -3.57 11.27 -8.45
CA LYS A 62 -2.29 11.23 -7.75
C LYS A 62 -2.45 11.74 -6.33
N PHE A 63 -1.81 11.05 -5.40
CA PHE A 63 -1.81 11.33 -3.97
C PHE A 63 -0.38 11.45 -3.47
N ILE A 64 -0.17 12.30 -2.47
CA ILE A 64 1.08 12.35 -1.72
C ILE A 64 0.78 11.85 -0.31
N LEU A 65 1.46 10.80 0.11
CA LEU A 65 1.35 10.21 1.44
C LEU A 65 2.64 10.45 2.22
N SER A 66 2.52 10.60 3.53
CA SER A 66 3.66 10.77 4.44
C SER A 66 3.52 9.88 5.67
N SER A 67 4.62 9.34 6.18
CA SER A 67 4.67 8.53 7.40
C SER A 67 5.89 8.87 8.24
N HIS A 68 5.81 8.74 9.57
CA HIS A 68 6.92 9.02 10.48
C HIS A 68 7.76 7.75 10.72
N ILE A 69 9.08 7.87 10.59
CA ILE A 69 10.03 6.80 10.88
C ILE A 69 10.47 6.94 12.33
N SER A 70 9.98 6.05 13.20
CA SER A 70 10.40 5.98 14.59
C SER A 70 11.59 5.03 14.75
N LYS A 71 12.65 5.46 15.43
CA LYS A 71 13.76 4.58 15.84
C LYS A 71 13.48 4.09 17.26
N GLN A 72 13.23 2.80 17.43
CA GLN A 72 13.24 2.20 18.75
C GLN A 72 14.71 2.03 19.16
N LEU A 73 15.14 2.72 20.23
CA LEU A 73 16.39 2.36 20.88
C LEU A 73 16.17 1.01 21.56
N ALA A 74 16.91 -0.01 21.14
CA ALA A 74 17.06 -1.21 21.94
C ALA A 74 17.73 -0.79 23.25
N THR A 75 16.97 -0.71 24.34
CA THR A 75 17.55 -0.55 25.66
C THR A 75 18.40 -1.78 25.92
N PRO A 76 19.71 -1.66 26.19
CA PRO A 76 20.47 -2.78 26.70
C PRO A 76 19.84 -3.15 28.04
N SER A 77 19.19 -4.32 28.10
CA SER A 77 18.76 -4.89 29.37
C SER A 77 20.04 -5.19 30.16
N THR A 78 20.41 -4.29 31.06
CA THR A 78 21.42 -4.51 32.08
C THR A 78 20.96 -5.66 32.96
N SER A 79 21.43 -6.87 32.68
CA SER A 79 21.48 -7.92 33.70
C SER A 79 22.65 -7.57 34.60
N ASP A 80 22.35 -7.00 35.76
CA ASP A 80 23.30 -6.60 36.79
C ASP A 80 24.26 -7.75 37.12
N GLY A 81 25.56 -7.43 37.09
CA GLY A 81 26.63 -8.36 37.41
C GLY A 81 26.59 -8.81 38.87
N LEU A 82 26.65 -10.13 39.09
CA LEU A 82 26.94 -10.69 40.40
C LEU A 82 28.39 -10.35 40.79
N HIS A 83 28.54 -9.49 41.80
CA HIS A 83 29.81 -9.22 42.46
C HIS A 83 30.16 -10.36 43.44
N PHE A 84 31.30 -11.03 43.24
CA PHE A 84 31.85 -12.00 44.20
C PHE A 84 33.02 -11.37 44.97
N PRO A 85 33.03 -11.43 46.32
CA PRO A 85 34.16 -10.92 47.09
C PRO A 85 35.31 -11.94 47.11
N SER A 86 36.54 -11.45 46.96
CA SER A 86 37.76 -12.25 47.11
C SER A 86 38.12 -12.40 48.59
N ARG A 87 38.47 -13.62 49.00
CA ARG A 87 39.09 -13.93 50.30
C ARG A 87 40.59 -14.12 50.11
#